data_AF-V5GZR2-F1
#
_entry.id   AF-V5GZR2-F1
#
_cell.length_a   1.000
_cell.length_b   1.000
_cell.length_c   1.000
_cell.angle_alpha   90.00
_cell.angle_beta   90.00
_cell.angle_gamma   90.00
#
_symmetry.space_group_name_H-M   'P 1'
#
loop_
_entity.id
_entity.type
_entity.pdbx_description
1 polymer ?
#
loop_
_entity_poly.entity_id
_entity_poly.type
_entity_poly.pdbx_seq_one_letter_code
_entity_poly.pdbx_strand_id
1 'polypeptide(L)'
;MGLAVGGTFIVVPIYIGEISDKNNRGAMCSTMSCFACFGILFSCCLGPYVNVTIFNLALAVFPVAFLVLFSLLATETPHFFVREQENVLAKIVLEKIRSGDEIVDKELKEIQTAVEEEDQGTFLDSIKSKGVVRAFVISVGLLIFQQLSGINAVLFYGQQIFQQAGEKSVLLHARYKK
;
A
#
# COMPACT_ATOMS: atom_id res chain seq x y z
N MET A 1 -15.69 -6.56 -1.78
CA MET A 1 -14.78 -5.40 -1.89
C MET A 1 -13.87 -5.26 -0.67
N GLY A 2 -14.39 -5.06 0.55
CA GLY A 2 -13.55 -4.76 1.72
C GLY A 2 -12.42 -5.77 2.03
N LEU A 3 -12.71 -7.08 2.00
CA LEU A 3 -11.69 -8.11 2.23
C LEU A 3 -10.62 -8.14 1.13
N ALA A 4 -11.03 -8.01 -0.13
CA ALA A 4 -10.10 -8.00 -1.26
C ALA A 4 -9.17 -6.78 -1.21
N VAL A 5 -9.74 -5.59 -0.96
CA VAL A 5 -8.96 -4.36 -0.80
C VAL A 5 -8.00 -4.48 0.38
N GLY A 6 -8.49 -4.95 1.55
CA GLY A 6 -7.63 -5.16 2.71
C GLY A 6 -6.48 -6.13 2.45
N GLY A 7 -6.74 -7.25 1.77
CA GLY A 7 -5.71 -8.20 1.37
C GLY A 7 -4.65 -7.56 0.46
N THR A 8 -5.06 -6.84 -0.58
CA THR A 8 -4.12 -6.13 -1.47
C THR A 8 -3.28 -5.10 -0.72
N PHE A 9 -3.88 -4.33 0.20
CA PHE A 9 -3.17 -3.33 0.99
C PHE A 9 -2.14 -3.92 1.97
N ILE A 10 -2.25 -5.21 2.30
CA ILE A 10 -1.25 -5.92 3.11
C ILE A 10 -0.16 -6.50 2.21
N VAL A 11 -0.55 -7.22 1.15
CA VAL A 11 0.38 -7.98 0.31
C VAL A 11 1.31 -7.06 -0.48
N VAL A 12 0.80 -5.96 -1.05
CA VAL A 12 1.61 -5.10 -1.93
C VAL A 12 2.78 -4.41 -1.19
N PRO A 13 2.60 -3.76 -0.03
CA PRO A 13 3.75 -3.17 0.68
C PRO A 13 4.72 -4.23 1.21
N ILE A 14 4.27 -5.45 1.52
CA ILE A 14 5.17 -6.57 1.89
C ILE A 14 6.04 -6.94 0.70
N TYR A 15 5.45 -7.19 -0.47
CA TYR A 15 6.16 -7.51 -1.71
C TYR A 15 7.19 -6.43 -2.08
N ILE A 16 6.79 -5.17 -2.01
CA ILE A 16 7.69 -4.04 -2.27
C ILE A 16 8.80 -3.98 -1.22
N GLY A 17 8.51 -4.25 0.05
CA GLY A 17 9.50 -4.29 1.12
C GLY A 17 10.55 -5.38 0.91
N GLU A 18 10.15 -6.56 0.45
CA GLU A 18 11.04 -7.70 0.17
C GLU A 18 11.96 -7.46 -1.03
N ILE A 19 11.48 -6.76 -2.06
CA ILE A 19 12.25 -6.48 -3.28
C ILE A 19 13.09 -5.20 -3.17
N SER A 20 12.63 -4.22 -2.39
CA SER A 20 13.29 -2.91 -2.29
C SER A 20 14.55 -2.95 -1.41
N ASP A 21 15.57 -2.21 -1.84
CA ASP A 21 16.79 -1.96 -1.08
C ASP A 21 16.48 -1.28 0.25
N LYS A 22 17.20 -1.66 1.33
CA LYS A 22 17.00 -1.14 2.69
C LYS A 22 16.97 0.40 2.75
N ASN A 23 17.74 1.08 1.90
CA ASN A 23 17.79 2.55 1.82
C ASN A 23 16.62 3.20 1.07
N ASN A 24 15.94 2.49 0.17
CA ASN A 24 14.90 3.05 -0.70
C ASN A 24 13.47 2.56 -0.38
N ARG A 25 13.31 1.66 0.61
CA ARG A 25 12.00 1.08 0.99
C ARG A 25 10.95 2.16 1.30
N GLY A 26 11.37 3.21 2.01
CA GLY A 26 10.48 4.32 2.39
C GLY A 26 9.99 5.14 1.19
N ALA A 27 10.84 5.38 0.20
CA ALA A 27 10.46 6.10 -1.01
C ALA A 27 9.48 5.27 -1.85
N MET A 28 9.74 3.97 -2.03
CA MET A 28 8.88 3.06 -2.78
C MET A 28 7.47 2.96 -2.16
N CYS A 29 7.39 2.86 -0.83
CA CYS A 29 6.11 2.87 -0.12
C CYS A 29 5.37 4.23 -0.27
N SER A 30 6.11 5.34 -0.26
CA SER A 30 5.53 6.68 -0.45
C SER A 30 4.97 6.86 -1.86
N THR A 31 5.61 6.29 -2.89
CA THR A 31 5.13 6.31 -4.27
C THR A 31 3.76 5.65 -4.41
N MET A 32 3.50 4.55 -3.69
CA MET A 32 2.17 3.92 -3.68
C MET A 32 1.08 4.86 -3.16
N SER A 33 1.37 5.55 -2.06
CA SER A 33 0.44 6.52 -1.46
C SER A 33 0.19 7.70 -2.41
N CYS A 34 1.21 8.11 -3.15
CA CYS A 34 1.08 9.14 -4.19
C CYS A 34 0.14 8.69 -5.32
N PHE A 35 0.30 7.46 -5.83
CA PHE A 35 -0.62 6.91 -6.83
C PHE A 35 -2.07 6.78 -6.32
N ALA A 36 -2.25 6.40 -5.04
CA ALA A 36 -3.57 6.38 -4.42
C ALA A 36 -4.20 7.79 -4.41
N CYS A 37 -3.44 8.83 -4.04
CA CYS A 37 -3.88 10.22 -4.12
C CYS A 37 -4.25 10.63 -5.55
N PHE A 38 -3.44 10.26 -6.56
CA PHE A 38 -3.75 10.54 -7.96
C PHE A 38 -5.05 9.87 -8.41
N GLY A 39 -5.30 8.62 -8.01
CA GLY A 39 -6.55 7.92 -8.31
C GLY A 39 -7.78 8.62 -7.74
N ILE A 40 -7.69 9.08 -6.49
CA ILE A 40 -8.75 9.85 -5.84
C ILE A 40 -8.97 11.18 -6.56
N LEU A 41 -7.92 11.93 -6.87
CA LEU A 41 -8.00 13.20 -7.61
C LEU A 41 -8.66 13.00 -8.98
N PHE A 42 -8.23 11.99 -9.73
CA PHE A 42 -8.80 11.64 -11.02
C PHE A 42 -10.30 11.31 -10.90
N SER A 43 -10.68 10.57 -9.85
CA SER A 43 -12.08 10.27 -9.56
C SER A 43 -12.92 11.50 -9.23
N CYS A 44 -12.38 12.46 -8.48
CA CYS A 44 -13.07 13.71 -8.18
C CYS A 44 -13.24 14.58 -9.43
N CYS A 45 -12.27 14.58 -10.35
CA CYS A 45 -12.34 15.36 -11.59
C CYS A 45 -13.37 14.81 -12.59
N LEU A 46 -13.45 13.48 -12.75
CA LEU A 46 -14.32 12.86 -13.75
C LEU A 46 -15.72 12.49 -13.22
N GLY A 47 -15.88 12.36 -11.90
CA GLY A 47 -17.14 12.03 -11.25
C GLY A 47 -18.38 12.81 -11.73
N PRO A 48 -18.31 14.15 -11.93
CA PRO A 48 -19.49 14.92 -12.37
C PRO A 48 -19.77 14.85 -13.88
N TYR A 49 -18.85 14.32 -14.70
CA TYR A 49 -18.97 14.34 -16.17
C TYR A 49 -19.34 12.99 -16.78
N VAL A 50 -19.21 11.88 -16.04
CA VAL A 50 -19.35 10.53 -16.57
C VAL A 50 -20.36 9.72 -15.75
N ASN A 51 -21.16 8.90 -16.42
CA ASN A 51 -22.09 7.99 -15.76
C ASN A 51 -21.32 6.96 -14.91
N VAL A 52 -21.72 6.79 -13.65
CA VAL A 52 -20.99 6.03 -12.61
C VAL A 52 -20.65 4.61 -13.07
N THR A 53 -21.54 3.96 -13.82
CA THR A 53 -21.34 2.58 -14.30
C THR A 53 -20.21 2.48 -15.34
N ILE A 54 -20.14 3.42 -16.29
CA ILE A 54 -19.11 3.44 -17.33
C ILE A 54 -17.77 3.86 -16.73
N PHE A 55 -17.80 4.81 -15.81
CA PHE A 55 -16.63 5.27 -15.07
C PHE A 55 -15.96 4.13 -14.28
N ASN A 56 -16.76 3.38 -13.51
CA ASN A 56 -16.27 2.23 -12.75
C ASN A 56 -15.74 1.11 -13.65
N LEU A 57 -16.38 0.86 -14.79
CA LEU A 57 -15.93 -0.16 -15.74
C LEU A 57 -14.59 0.23 -16.38
N ALA A 58 -14.43 1.49 -16.80
CA ALA A 58 -13.18 1.99 -17.36
C ALA A 58 -12.04 1.96 -16.34
N LEU A 59 -12.32 2.31 -15.09
CA LEU A 59 -11.35 2.20 -13.99
C LEU A 59 -11.00 0.76 -13.65
N ALA A 60 -11.91 -0.20 -13.82
CA ALA A 60 -11.64 -1.61 -13.55
C ALA A 60 -10.70 -2.24 -14.59
N VAL A 61 -10.61 -1.69 -15.80
CA VAL A 61 -9.68 -2.19 -16.84
C VAL A 61 -8.22 -2.01 -16.40
N PHE A 62 -7.87 -0.90 -15.77
CA PHE A 62 -6.51 -0.62 -15.30
C PHE A 62 -5.95 -1.65 -14.30
N PRO A 63 -6.61 -1.96 -13.16
CA PRO A 63 -6.14 -2.96 -12.21
C PRO A 63 -6.19 -4.38 -12.80
N VAL A 64 -7.13 -4.70 -13.69
CA VAL A 64 -7.14 -6.00 -14.37
C VAL A 64 -5.94 -6.14 -15.32
N ALA A 65 -5.66 -5.12 -16.14
CA ALA A 65 -4.49 -5.10 -17.00
C ALA A 65 -3.19 -5.15 -16.18
N PHE A 66 -3.13 -4.42 -15.07
CA PHE A 66 -2.01 -4.48 -14.13
C PHE A 66 -1.82 -5.88 -13.56
N LEU A 67 -2.88 -6.55 -13.11
CA LEU A 67 -2.80 -7.91 -12.57
C LEU A 67 -2.31 -8.91 -13.62
N VAL A 68 -2.80 -8.82 -14.85
CA VAL A 68 -2.35 -9.70 -15.95
C VAL A 68 -0.88 -9.45 -16.25
N LEU A 69 -0.45 -8.20 -16.40
CA LEU A 69 0.95 -7.87 -16.65
C LEU A 69 1.85 -8.29 -15.49
N PHE A 70 1.41 -8.05 -14.24
CA PHE A 70 2.14 -8.43 -13.05
C PHE A 70 2.28 -9.94 -12.95
N SER A 71 1.23 -10.73 -13.23
CA SER A 71 1.33 -12.19 -13.24
C SER A 71 2.32 -12.76 -14.28
N LEU A 72 2.58 -12.01 -15.37
CA LEU A 72 3.48 -12.43 -16.44
C LEU A 72 4.93 -11.99 -16.22
N LEU A 73 5.15 -10.86 -15.52
CA LEU A 73 6.48 -10.27 -15.33
C LEU A 73 7.02 -10.40 -13.89
N ALA A 74 6.16 -10.55 -12.90
CA ALA A 74 6.57 -10.62 -11.51
C ALA A 74 7.35 -11.91 -11.27
N THR A 75 8.64 -11.76 -10.97
CA THR A 75 9.41 -12.80 -10.30
C THR A 75 8.91 -12.91 -8.87
N GLU A 76 8.72 -14.14 -8.40
CA GLU A 76 8.42 -14.46 -7.01
C GLU A 76 9.51 -13.90 -6.08
N THR A 77 9.17 -13.66 -4.81
CA THR A 77 10.10 -13.02 -3.88
C THR A 77 11.23 -13.97 -3.47
N PRO A 78 12.46 -13.45 -3.24
CA PRO A 78 13.58 -14.30 -2.82
C PRO A 78 13.32 -15.00 -1.48
N HIS A 79 12.51 -14.39 -0.60
CA HIS A 79 12.04 -14.99 0.64
C HIS A 79 11.20 -16.25 0.40
N PHE A 80 10.34 -16.27 -0.63
CA PHE A 80 9.54 -17.44 -0.99
C PHE A 80 10.44 -18.63 -1.38
N PHE A 81 11.45 -18.41 -2.23
CA PHE A 81 12.36 -19.47 -2.66
C PHE A 81 13.26 -20.01 -1.52
N VAL A 82 13.68 -19.15 -0.58
CA VAL A 82 14.42 -19.62 0.60
C VAL A 82 13.54 -20.52 1.48
N ARG A 83 12.26 -20.18 1.62
CA ARG A 83 11.30 -20.99 2.40
C ARG A 83 11.01 -22.35 1.78
N GLU A 84 10.99 -22.43 0.44
CA GLU A 84 10.88 -23.69 -0.32
C GLU A 84 12.21 -24.48 -0.37
N GLN A 85 13.26 -24.03 0.33
CA GLN A 85 14.62 -24.62 0.31
C GLN A 85 15.33 -24.54 -1.05
N GLU A 86 14.83 -23.74 -1.99
CA GLU A 86 15.38 -23.55 -3.34
C GLU A 86 16.41 -22.39 -3.39
N ASN A 87 17.50 -22.55 -2.65
CA ASN A 87 18.53 -21.51 -2.48
C ASN A 87 19.19 -21.03 -3.79
N VAL A 88 19.25 -21.88 -4.81
CA VAL A 88 19.82 -21.53 -6.13
C VAL A 88 18.92 -20.53 -6.86
N LEU A 89 17.60 -20.73 -6.82
CA LEU A 89 16.62 -19.84 -7.44
C LEU A 89 16.48 -18.53 -6.65
N ALA A 90 16.55 -18.60 -5.32
CA ALA A 90 16.62 -17.42 -4.46
C ALA A 90 17.81 -16.52 -4.83
N LYS A 91 19.00 -17.11 -5.06
CA LYS A 91 20.21 -16.39 -5.47
C LYS A 91 20.03 -15.71 -6.84
N ILE A 92 19.51 -16.44 -7.85
CA ILE A 92 19.27 -15.90 -9.20
C ILE A 92 18.30 -14.70 -9.15
N VAL A 93 17.23 -14.78 -8.35
CA VAL A 93 16.27 -13.68 -8.19
C VAL A 93 16.92 -12.49 -7.47
N LEU A 94 17.71 -12.72 -6.43
CA LEU A 94 18.48 -11.67 -5.74
C LEU A 94 19.49 -10.99 -6.66
N GLU A 95 20.23 -11.74 -7.49
CA GLU A 95 21.17 -11.19 -8.49
C GLU A 95 20.48 -10.33 -9.54
N LYS A 96 19.21 -10.63 -9.86
CA LYS A 96 18.41 -9.83 -10.79
C LYS A 96 17.93 -8.51 -10.18
N ILE A 97 17.77 -8.47 -8.86
CA ILE A 97 17.25 -7.30 -8.12
C ILE A 97 18.39 -6.44 -7.54
N ARG A 98 19.52 -7.05 -7.18
CA ARG A 98 20.69 -6.41 -6.54
C ARG A 98 21.92 -6.56 -7.42
N SER A 99 22.68 -5.48 -7.57
CA SER A 99 23.97 -5.51 -8.25
C SER A 99 25.11 -5.75 -7.24
N GLY A 100 25.73 -6.93 -7.27
CA GLY A 100 26.95 -7.28 -6.52
C GLY A 100 26.87 -8.61 -5.79
N ASP A 101 27.69 -9.58 -6.19
CA ASP A 101 27.69 -10.97 -5.66
C ASP A 101 27.86 -11.04 -4.14
N GLU A 102 28.73 -10.20 -3.56
CA GLU A 102 29.01 -10.22 -2.13
C GLU A 102 27.83 -9.69 -1.29
N ILE A 103 27.05 -8.77 -1.86
CA ILE A 103 25.82 -8.24 -1.23
C ILE A 103 24.71 -9.29 -1.32
N VAL A 104 24.60 -9.97 -2.46
CA VAL A 104 23.65 -11.06 -2.70
C VAL A 104 23.89 -12.21 -1.72
N ASP A 105 25.13 -12.69 -1.57
CA ASP A 105 25.44 -13.81 -0.68
C ASP A 105 25.20 -13.45 0.80
N LYS A 106 25.42 -12.18 1.18
CA LYS A 106 25.12 -11.68 2.52
C LYS A 106 23.61 -11.58 2.76
N GLU A 107 22.85 -10.99 1.83
CA GLU A 107 21.40 -10.85 1.92
C GLU A 107 20.72 -12.23 1.93
N LEU A 108 21.20 -13.18 1.12
CA LEU A 108 20.72 -14.57 1.12
C LEU A 108 20.90 -15.24 2.49
N LYS A 109 22.07 -15.07 3.14
CA LYS A 109 22.30 -15.60 4.49
C LYS A 109 21.42 -14.93 5.54
N GLU A 110 21.25 -13.61 5.47
CA GLU A 110 20.33 -12.89 6.37
C GLU A 110 18.89 -13.41 6.24
N ILE A 111 18.44 -13.67 5.00
CA ILE A 111 17.10 -14.23 4.74
C ILE A 111 16.98 -15.67 5.28
N GLN A 112 18.00 -16.53 5.06
CA GLN A 112 18.01 -17.89 5.59
C GLN A 112 17.93 -17.92 7.12
N THR A 113 18.73 -17.11 7.80
CA THR A 113 18.70 -17.00 9.27
C THR A 113 17.33 -16.50 9.75
N ALA A 114 16.74 -15.51 9.07
CA ALA A 114 15.42 -15.01 9.43
C ALA A 114 14.31 -16.08 9.28
N VAL A 115 14.36 -16.90 8.22
CA VAL A 115 13.39 -17.98 8.00
C VAL A 115 13.56 -19.10 9.03
N GLU A 116 14.80 -19.47 9.37
CA GLU A 116 15.08 -20.45 10.43
C GLU A 116 14.62 -19.97 11.81
N GLU A 117 14.79 -18.68 12.12
CA GLU A 117 14.28 -18.08 13.36
C GLU A 117 12.74 -18.03 13.40
N GLU A 118 12.09 -17.81 12.26
CA GLU A 118 10.61 -17.85 12.14
C GLU A 118 10.05 -19.25 12.34
N ASP A 119 10.68 -20.30 11.80
CA ASP A 119 10.25 -21.69 11.95
C ASP A 119 10.42 -22.23 13.39
N GLN A 120 11.33 -21.63 14.18
CA GLN A 120 11.56 -22.02 15.57
C GLN A 120 10.66 -21.30 16.59
N GLY A 121 9.98 -20.21 16.19
CA GLY A 121 9.13 -19.40 17.06
C GLY A 121 7.65 -19.76 16.99
N THR A 122 6.95 -19.88 18.13
CA THR A 122 5.48 -19.92 18.11
C THR A 122 4.95 -18.51 17.82
N PHE A 123 3.94 -18.38 16.94
CA PHE A 123 3.32 -17.08 16.57
C PHE A 123 2.93 -16.21 17.78
N LEU A 124 2.59 -16.85 18.91
CA LEU A 124 2.25 -16.22 20.18
C LEU A 124 3.46 -15.64 20.94
N ASP A 125 4.66 -16.19 20.76
CA ASP A 125 5.89 -15.66 21.38
C ASP A 125 6.40 -14.41 20.66
N SER A 126 6.29 -14.35 19.33
CA SER A 126 6.58 -13.14 18.57
C SER A 126 5.64 -11.98 18.94
N ILE A 127 4.35 -12.26 19.17
CA ILE A 127 3.36 -11.24 19.60
C ILE A 127 3.61 -10.77 21.05
N LYS A 128 4.22 -11.60 21.91
CA LYS A 128 4.55 -11.22 23.30
C LYS A 128 5.86 -10.46 23.43
N SER A 129 6.67 -10.37 22.39
CA SER A 129 7.90 -9.59 22.42
C SER A 129 7.60 -8.12 22.72
N LYS A 130 8.28 -7.56 23.74
CA LYS A 130 8.09 -6.16 24.16
C LYS A 130 8.34 -5.17 23.00
N GLY A 131 9.21 -5.51 22.06
CA GLY A 131 9.47 -4.72 20.86
C GLY A 131 8.26 -4.70 19.92
N VAL A 132 7.70 -5.88 19.63
CA VAL A 132 6.55 -6.04 18.74
C VAL A 132 5.30 -5.38 19.32
N VAL A 133 5.03 -5.55 20.62
CA VAL A 133 3.90 -4.88 21.29
C VAL A 133 4.03 -3.36 21.23
N ARG A 134 5.23 -2.81 21.45
CA ARG A 134 5.44 -1.35 21.35
C ARG A 134 5.21 -0.85 19.93
N ALA A 135 5.80 -1.51 18.93
CA ALA A 135 5.59 -1.16 17.53
C ALA A 135 4.10 -1.23 17.15
N PHE A 136 3.42 -2.30 17.57
CA PHE A 136 1.99 -2.49 17.33
C PHE A 136 1.14 -1.37 17.95
N VAL A 137 1.38 -1.02 19.22
CA VAL A 137 0.65 0.07 19.89
C VAL A 137 0.87 1.41 19.19
N ILE A 138 2.10 1.70 18.78
CA ILE A 138 2.41 2.93 18.02
C ILE A 138 1.68 2.93 16.68
N SER A 139 1.75 1.84 15.92
CA SER A 139 1.08 1.70 14.62
C SER A 139 -0.43 1.84 14.74
N VAL A 140 -1.07 1.15 15.70
CA VAL A 140 -2.52 1.26 15.95
C VAL A 140 -2.89 2.67 16.38
N GLY A 141 -2.11 3.30 17.26
CA GLY A 141 -2.31 4.68 17.66
C GLY A 141 -2.28 5.63 16.46
N LEU A 142 -1.25 5.53 15.62
CA LEU A 142 -1.11 6.34 14.40
C LEU A 142 -2.28 6.14 13.44
N LEU A 143 -2.74 4.90 13.24
CA LEU A 143 -3.90 4.61 12.38
C LEU A 143 -5.18 5.23 12.94
N ILE A 144 -5.40 5.16 14.26
CA ILE A 144 -6.55 5.82 14.90
C ILE A 144 -6.48 7.34 14.69
N PHE A 145 -5.33 7.96 14.94
CA PHE A 145 -5.14 9.39 14.71
C PHE A 145 -5.40 9.78 13.25
N GLN A 146 -4.93 8.97 12.30
CA GLN A 146 -5.17 9.20 10.88
C GLN A 146 -6.66 9.15 10.55
N GLN A 147 -7.41 8.20 11.10
CA GLN A 147 -8.86 8.11 10.86
C GLN A 147 -9.64 9.23 11.57
N LEU A 148 -9.24 9.61 12.78
CA LEU A 148 -9.84 10.70 13.55
C LEU A 148 -9.58 12.09 12.95
N SER A 149 -8.58 12.24 12.08
CA SER A 149 -8.39 13.47 11.30
C SER A 149 -9.61 13.84 10.44
N GLY A 150 -10.51 12.88 10.20
CA GLY A 150 -11.72 13.09 9.41
C GLY A 150 -11.46 13.11 7.90
N ILE A 151 -10.26 12.69 7.45
CA ILE A 151 -9.92 12.67 6.02
C ILE A 151 -10.96 11.91 5.19
N ASN A 152 -11.47 10.77 5.69
CA ASN A 152 -12.52 10.01 5.00
C ASN A 152 -13.85 10.77 4.92
N ALA A 153 -14.19 11.59 5.93
CA ALA A 153 -15.38 12.43 5.88
C ALA A 153 -15.24 13.52 4.81
N VAL A 154 -14.06 14.14 4.69
CA VAL A 154 -13.77 15.09 3.62
C VAL A 154 -13.79 14.43 2.24
N LEU A 155 -13.25 13.22 2.11
CA LEU A 155 -13.23 12.49 0.83
C LEU A 155 -14.64 12.10 0.36
N PHE A 156 -15.50 11.60 1.25
CA PHE A 156 -16.85 11.16 0.85
C PHE A 156 -17.86 12.30 0.77
N TYR A 157 -17.79 13.27 1.67
CA TYR A 157 -18.77 14.35 1.78
C TYR A 157 -18.25 15.70 1.29
N GLY A 158 -17.01 15.77 0.77
CA GLY A 158 -16.38 17.01 0.34
C GLY A 158 -17.23 17.81 -0.64
N GLN A 159 -17.80 17.17 -1.66
CA GLN A 159 -18.68 17.85 -2.62
C GLN A 159 -19.92 18.46 -1.95
N GLN A 160 -20.56 17.73 -1.03
CA GLN A 160 -21.74 18.23 -0.32
C GLN A 160 -21.39 19.38 0.63
N ILE A 161 -20.24 19.29 1.32
CA ILE A 161 -19.72 20.36 2.19
C ILE A 161 -19.45 21.62 1.37
N PHE A 162 -18.77 21.49 0.22
CA PHE A 162 -18.47 22.62 -0.66
C PHE A 162 -19.74 23.23 -1.27
N GLN A 163 -20.73 22.43 -1.64
CA GLN A 163 -22.02 22.94 -2.13
C GLN A 163 -22.75 23.74 -1.06
N GLN A 164 -22.88 23.20 0.16
CA GLN A 164 -23.55 23.89 1.27
C GLN A 164 -22.81 25.17 1.70
N ALA A 165 -21.48 25.15 1.70
CA ALA A 165 -20.67 26.34 1.98
C ALA A 165 -20.81 27.39 0.88
N GLY A 166 -20.83 26.96 -0.40
CA GLY A 166 -21.04 27.81 -1.57
C GLY A 166 -22.40 28.50 -1.56
N GLU A 167 -23.49 27.76 -1.34
CA GLU A 167 -24.84 28.32 -1.25
C GLU A 167 -24.98 29.35 -0.13
N LYS A 168 -24.40 29.07 1.05
CA LYS A 168 -24.34 30.05 2.16
C LYS A 168 -23.58 31.32 1.78
N SER A 169 -22.47 31.20 1.06
CA SER A 169 -21.65 32.35 0.65
C SER A 169 -22.37 33.25 -0.36
N VAL A 170 -23.11 32.67 -1.30
CA VAL A 170 -23.94 33.40 -2.27
C VAL A 170 -25.13 34.08 -1.60
N LEU A 171 -25.80 33.41 -0.65
CA LEU A 171 -26.91 33.99 0.12
C LEU A 171 -26.47 35.15 1.04
N LEU A 172 -25.26 35.10 1.60
CA LEU A 172 -24.68 36.20 2.39
C LEU A 172 -24.33 37.41 1.52
N HIS A 173 -23.77 37.20 0.32
CA HIS A 173 -23.54 38.28 -0.64
C HIS A 173 -24.85 38.93 -1.14
N ALA A 174 -25.90 38.14 -1.32
CA ALA A 174 -27.23 38.65 -1.70
C ALA A 174 -27.90 39.46 -0.57
N ARG A 175 -27.62 39.14 0.71
CA ARG A 175 -28.11 39.91 1.87
C ARG A 175 -27.36 41.21 2.12
N TYR A 176 -26.07 41.28 1.80
CA TYR A 176 -25.26 42.50 2.02
C TYR A 176 -25.48 43.58 0.94
N LYS A 177 -26.17 43.24 -0.16
CA LYS A 177 -26.46 44.13 -1.29
C LYS A 177 -27.88 44.73 -1.25
N LYS A 178 -28.61 44.57 -0.14
CA LYS A 178 -29.89 45.20 0.17
C LYS A 178 -29.71 46.16 1.34
#